data_AF-A0A8K1D2H6-F1
#
_entry.id   AF-A0A8K1D2H6-F1
#
_cell.length_a   1.000
_cell.length_b   1.000
_cell.length_c   1.000
_cell.angle_alpha   90.00
_cell.angle_beta   90.00
_cell.angle_gamma   90.00
#
_symmetry.space_group_name_H-M   'P 1'
#
loop_
_entity.id
_entity.type
_entity.pdbx_description
1 polymer ?
#
loop_
_entity_poly.entity_id
_entity_poly.type
_entity_poly.pdbx_seq_one_letter_code
_entity_poly.pdbx_strand_id
1 'polypeptide(L)'
;GAEGTAMLGRRSGGMRRARGAGLAALAAVLLVASGRAQVQQEPRLETTEGTSVCINCSHPGKQLGYYILFYRQLPGREPQFLALITRGSKAVPAIAGQLSVSEDGRSSSLCLERPWRGDAAVYYCALGPRAEEPGLRPGTNRRGRGRAGPGAQRR
;
A
#
# COMPACT_ATOMS: atom_id res chain seq x y z
N GLY A 1 74.01 17.17 -35.88
CA GLY A 1 74.02 15.76 -35.45
C GLY A 1 74.68 15.69 -34.10
N ALA A 2 73.95 15.10 -33.14
CA ALA A 2 74.34 14.57 -31.82
C ALA A 2 75.11 15.47 -30.81
N GLU A 3 74.39 15.80 -29.74
CA GLU A 3 74.89 16.25 -28.43
C GLU A 3 75.69 15.16 -27.69
N GLY A 4 76.64 15.59 -26.86
CA GLY A 4 77.39 14.77 -25.91
C GLY A 4 77.10 15.20 -24.46
N THR A 5 76.70 14.20 -23.67
CA THR A 5 76.00 14.21 -22.37
C THR A 5 76.80 14.62 -21.13
N ALA A 6 76.02 15.08 -20.14
CA ALA A 6 76.38 15.52 -18.81
C ALA A 6 76.79 14.43 -17.79
N MET A 7 77.36 14.92 -16.69
CA MET A 7 77.92 14.25 -15.51
C MET A 7 76.90 13.71 -14.49
N LEU A 8 77.36 12.65 -13.79
CA LEU A 8 77.14 12.25 -12.38
C LEU A 8 75.73 12.14 -11.77
N GLY A 9 75.47 11.01 -11.09
CA GLY A 9 74.42 10.95 -10.07
C GLY A 9 74.12 9.56 -9.50
N ARG A 10 74.75 9.24 -8.36
CA ARG A 10 74.52 8.07 -7.48
C ARG A 10 73.09 8.08 -6.91
N ARG A 11 72.40 6.92 -6.81
CA ARG A 11 71.64 6.54 -5.58
C ARG A 11 71.16 5.09 -5.58
N SER A 12 71.40 4.49 -4.41
CA SER A 12 70.90 3.21 -3.91
C SER A 12 69.40 3.25 -3.64
N GLY A 13 68.72 2.11 -3.77
CA GLY A 13 67.33 1.95 -3.36
C GLY A 13 66.74 0.62 -3.81
N GLY A 14 66.86 -0.41 -2.97
CA GLY A 14 66.20 -1.69 -3.19
C GLY A 14 64.71 -1.68 -2.80
N MET A 15 64.15 -2.88 -2.93
CA MET A 15 62.95 -3.42 -2.28
C MET A 15 61.61 -3.45 -3.04
N ARG A 16 61.26 -4.72 -3.32
CA ARG A 16 60.00 -5.40 -2.97
C ARG A 16 58.88 -5.30 -4.00
N ARG A 17 58.80 -6.38 -4.80
CA ARG A 17 57.52 -6.94 -5.24
C ARG A 17 56.68 -7.28 -4.01
N ALA A 18 55.66 -6.49 -3.73
CA ALA A 18 54.53 -6.92 -2.90
C ALA A 18 53.46 -7.48 -3.84
N ARG A 19 53.29 -8.80 -3.87
CA ARG A 19 52.07 -9.42 -4.41
C ARG A 19 50.97 -9.18 -3.38
N GLY A 20 50.26 -8.06 -3.52
CA GLY A 20 49.05 -7.78 -2.74
C GLY A 20 47.94 -8.73 -3.16
N ALA A 21 47.47 -9.56 -2.23
CA ALA A 21 46.29 -10.39 -2.40
C ALA A 21 45.07 -9.51 -2.69
N GLY A 22 44.39 -9.78 -3.80
CA GLY A 22 43.12 -9.14 -4.11
C GLY A 22 42.08 -9.55 -3.09
N LEU A 23 41.74 -8.65 -2.17
CA LEU A 23 40.55 -8.77 -1.35
C LEU A 23 39.36 -8.54 -2.27
N ALA A 24 38.69 -9.62 -2.69
CA ALA A 24 37.42 -9.55 -3.36
C ALA A 24 36.43 -8.87 -2.38
N ALA A 25 36.17 -7.59 -2.60
CA ALA A 25 35.13 -6.88 -1.89
C ALA A 25 33.79 -7.56 -2.21
N LEU A 26 33.20 -8.23 -1.23
CA LEU A 26 31.83 -8.72 -1.30
C LEU A 26 30.91 -7.49 -1.35
N ALA A 27 30.57 -7.06 -2.56
CA ALA A 27 29.51 -6.08 -2.76
C ALA A 27 28.18 -6.75 -2.39
N ALA A 28 27.62 -6.38 -1.24
CA ALA A 28 26.28 -6.79 -0.88
C ALA A 28 25.29 -6.13 -1.83
N VAL A 29 24.68 -6.92 -2.73
CA VAL A 29 23.58 -6.45 -3.60
C VAL A 29 22.29 -6.53 -2.80
N LEU A 30 21.77 -5.38 -2.38
CA LEU A 30 20.44 -5.29 -1.78
C LEU A 30 19.39 -5.31 -2.90
N LEU A 31 18.64 -6.41 -3.00
CA LEU A 31 17.48 -6.49 -3.90
C LEU A 31 16.29 -5.75 -3.27
N VAL A 32 15.92 -4.61 -3.84
CA VAL A 32 14.71 -3.87 -3.45
C VAL A 32 13.53 -4.43 -4.24
N ALA A 33 12.63 -5.15 -3.55
CA ALA A 33 11.34 -5.51 -4.11
C ALA A 33 10.35 -4.34 -3.91
N SER A 34 9.85 -3.76 -5.00
CA SER A 34 8.78 -2.77 -4.94
C SER A 34 7.44 -3.45 -5.19
N GLY A 35 6.57 -3.46 -4.17
CA GLY A 35 5.16 -3.82 -4.35
C GLY A 35 4.38 -2.64 -4.92
N ARG A 36 3.42 -2.89 -5.83
CA ARG A 36 2.49 -1.83 -6.26
C ARG A 36 1.52 -1.54 -5.11
N ALA A 37 1.62 -0.34 -4.54
CA ALA A 37 0.61 0.16 -3.63
C ALA A 37 -0.73 0.25 -4.38
N GLN A 38 -1.75 -0.42 -3.84
CA GLN A 38 -3.12 -0.41 -4.41
C GLN A 38 -3.79 0.97 -4.24
N VAL A 39 -3.30 1.75 -3.28
CA VAL A 39 -3.72 3.11 -2.95
C VAL A 39 -2.48 3.99 -2.87
N GLN A 40 -2.52 5.16 -3.47
CA GLN A 40 -1.48 6.19 -3.34
C GLN A 40 -2.10 7.41 -2.69
N GLN A 41 -1.43 7.93 -1.67
CA GLN A 41 -1.89 9.08 -0.89
C GLN A 41 -0.67 9.93 -0.53
N GLU A 42 -0.85 11.24 -0.44
CA GLU A 42 0.20 12.14 0.06
C GLU A 42 0.54 11.78 1.51
N PRO A 43 1.83 11.59 1.86
CA PRO A 43 2.23 11.15 3.20
C PRO A 43 2.00 12.20 4.29
N ARG A 44 1.91 13.49 3.92
CA ARG A 44 1.72 14.59 4.86
C ARG A 44 0.86 15.67 4.23
N LEU A 45 -0.02 16.24 5.05
CA LEU A 45 -0.86 17.36 4.68
C LEU A 45 -0.98 18.27 5.88
N GLU A 46 -0.78 19.56 5.69
CA GLU A 46 -0.88 20.58 6.73
C GLU A 46 -1.84 21.67 6.28
N THR A 47 -2.59 22.20 7.24
CA THR A 47 -3.52 23.31 7.03
C THR A 47 -3.62 24.12 8.31
N THR A 48 -4.12 25.34 8.19
CA THR A 48 -4.47 26.18 9.33
C THR A 48 -5.88 25.84 9.82
N GLU A 49 -6.14 25.97 11.11
CA GLU A 49 -7.49 25.77 11.66
C GLU A 49 -8.54 26.62 10.94
N GLY A 50 -9.71 26.04 10.73
CA GLY A 50 -10.81 26.68 9.99
C GLY A 50 -10.61 26.77 8.47
N THR A 51 -9.43 26.41 7.95
CA THR A 51 -9.16 26.41 6.51
C THR A 51 -9.42 25.03 5.93
N SER A 52 -10.35 24.98 4.96
CA SER A 52 -10.72 23.74 4.28
C SER A 52 -9.50 23.02 3.69
N VAL A 53 -9.47 21.70 3.81
CA VAL A 53 -8.38 20.87 3.33
C VAL A 53 -8.92 19.56 2.78
N CYS A 54 -8.31 19.05 1.70
CA CYS A 54 -8.73 17.82 1.04
C CYS A 54 -7.63 16.77 1.03
N ILE A 55 -7.93 15.60 1.58
CA ILE A 55 -7.06 14.41 1.55
C ILE A 55 -7.37 13.63 0.27
N ASN A 56 -6.42 13.63 -0.66
CA ASN A 56 -6.57 13.03 -1.97
C ASN A 56 -5.89 11.65 -2.03
N CYS A 57 -6.57 10.71 -2.65
CA CYS A 57 -6.07 9.34 -2.85
C CYS A 57 -6.32 8.90 -4.29
N SER A 58 -5.35 8.20 -4.87
CA SER A 58 -5.46 7.53 -6.16
C SER A 58 -5.46 6.02 -5.99
N HIS A 59 -6.18 5.33 -6.87
CA HIS A 59 -6.42 3.90 -6.83
C HIS A 59 -6.18 3.31 -8.25
N PRO A 60 -4.95 3.35 -8.76
CA PRO A 60 -4.66 3.06 -10.17
C PRO A 60 -5.01 1.61 -10.58
N GLY A 61 -5.00 0.69 -9.63
CA GLY A 61 -5.34 -0.73 -9.82
C GLY A 61 -6.76 -1.12 -9.41
N LYS A 62 -7.62 -0.16 -9.04
CA LYS A 62 -8.95 -0.49 -8.50
C LYS A 62 -9.81 -1.21 -9.54
N GLN A 63 -10.34 -2.35 -9.14
CA GLN A 63 -11.27 -3.14 -9.95
C GLN A 63 -12.74 -2.77 -9.68
N LEU A 64 -13.61 -3.18 -10.60
CA LEU A 64 -15.04 -3.25 -10.34
C LEU A 64 -15.29 -4.21 -9.17
N GLY A 65 -16.32 -3.94 -8.36
CA GLY A 65 -16.58 -4.77 -7.18
C GLY A 65 -15.68 -4.46 -5.99
N TYR A 66 -14.91 -3.36 -6.00
CA TYR A 66 -14.26 -2.82 -4.82
C TYR A 66 -14.92 -1.53 -4.33
N TYR A 67 -15.04 -1.41 -3.03
CA TYR A 67 -15.39 -0.20 -2.30
C TYR A 67 -14.14 0.61 -1.94
N ILE A 68 -14.30 1.92 -1.84
CA ILE A 68 -13.33 2.83 -1.23
C ILE A 68 -13.77 3.08 0.20
N LEU A 69 -12.87 2.84 1.15
CA LEU A 69 -13.09 3.01 2.58
C LEU A 69 -12.18 4.12 3.11
N PHE A 70 -12.73 4.93 4.01
CA PHE A 70 -12.00 5.97 4.71
C PHE A 70 -11.99 5.68 6.21
N TYR A 71 -10.81 5.80 6.80
CA TYR A 71 -10.60 5.69 8.25
C TYR A 71 -9.88 6.92 8.77
N ARG A 72 -10.06 7.19 10.07
CA ARG A 72 -9.31 8.19 10.82
C ARG A 72 -8.72 7.55 12.07
N GLN A 73 -7.44 7.78 12.31
CA GLN A 73 -6.75 7.35 13.51
C GLN A 73 -6.21 8.56 14.26
N LEU A 74 -6.82 8.84 15.42
CA LEU A 74 -6.30 9.81 16.36
C LEU A 74 -5.03 9.25 17.05
N PRO A 75 -4.10 10.10 17.50
CA PRO A 75 -2.91 9.67 18.22
C PRO A 75 -3.27 8.73 19.40
N GLY A 76 -2.61 7.57 19.47
CA GLY A 76 -2.83 6.59 20.53
C GLY A 76 -4.16 5.82 20.46
N ARG A 77 -4.93 5.95 19.38
CA ARG A 77 -6.19 5.22 19.18
C ARG A 77 -6.10 4.24 18.01
N GLU A 78 -7.05 3.33 17.95
CA GLU A 78 -7.25 2.47 16.79
C GLU A 78 -7.90 3.22 15.61
N PRO A 79 -7.72 2.75 14.36
CA PRO A 79 -8.39 3.34 13.21
C PRO A 79 -9.92 3.27 13.33
N GLN A 80 -10.57 4.42 13.30
CA GLN A 80 -12.02 4.56 13.28
C GLN A 80 -12.51 4.60 11.84
N PHE A 81 -13.46 3.73 11.50
CA PHE A 81 -14.15 3.79 10.21
C PHE A 81 -15.01 5.05 10.10
N LEU A 82 -14.83 5.80 9.00
CA LEU A 82 -15.60 7.01 8.71
C LEU A 82 -16.71 6.74 7.71
N ALA A 83 -16.34 6.18 6.55
CA ALA A 83 -17.25 6.03 5.44
C ALA A 83 -16.77 5.00 4.43
N LEU A 84 -17.75 4.46 3.69
CA LEU A 84 -17.58 3.61 2.52
C LEU A 84 -18.41 4.17 1.38
N ILE A 85 -17.83 4.19 0.19
CA ILE A 85 -18.46 4.67 -1.05
C ILE A 85 -17.88 3.93 -2.26
N THR A 86 -18.59 3.90 -3.39
CA THR A 86 -18.01 3.43 -4.66
C THR A 86 -17.80 4.56 -5.68
N ARG A 87 -18.76 5.48 -5.80
CA ARG A 87 -18.80 6.57 -6.78
C ARG A 87 -19.61 7.72 -6.22
N GLY A 88 -19.44 8.91 -6.78
CA GLY A 88 -20.20 10.10 -6.41
C GLY A 88 -19.70 10.72 -5.11
N SER A 89 -20.59 11.37 -4.36
CA SER A 89 -20.24 12.07 -3.12
C SER A 89 -21.05 11.55 -1.93
N LYS A 90 -20.47 11.67 -0.73
CA LYS A 90 -21.10 11.28 0.53
C LYS A 90 -20.63 12.20 1.66
N ALA A 91 -21.58 12.76 2.40
CA ALA A 91 -21.27 13.52 3.61
C ALA A 91 -20.72 12.59 4.70
N VAL A 92 -19.78 13.10 5.48
CA VAL A 92 -19.16 12.44 6.63
C VAL A 92 -19.34 13.35 7.87
N PRO A 93 -20.54 13.34 8.48
CA PRO A 93 -20.90 14.32 9.52
C PRO A 93 -20.00 14.26 10.76
N ALA A 94 -19.47 13.08 11.08
CA ALA A 94 -18.62 12.85 12.24
C ALA A 94 -17.35 13.72 12.28
N ILE A 95 -16.94 14.28 11.13
CA ILE A 95 -15.76 15.14 10.98
C ILE A 95 -16.05 16.40 10.17
N ALA A 96 -17.33 16.78 10.01
CA ALA A 96 -17.75 17.86 9.11
C ALA A 96 -17.09 17.76 7.72
N GLY A 97 -17.03 16.53 7.19
CA GLY A 97 -16.31 16.20 5.97
C GLY A 97 -17.23 15.86 4.80
N GLN A 98 -16.71 16.01 3.59
CA GLN A 98 -17.36 15.62 2.35
C GLN A 98 -16.43 14.69 1.58
N LEU A 99 -16.87 13.46 1.37
CA LEU A 99 -16.18 12.49 0.53
C LEU A 99 -16.68 12.60 -0.91
N SER A 100 -15.76 12.48 -1.86
CA SER A 100 -16.03 12.41 -3.29
C SER A 100 -15.16 11.35 -3.97
N VAL A 101 -15.71 10.72 -5.01
CA VAL A 101 -15.03 9.73 -5.83
C VAL A 101 -15.31 10.02 -7.29
N SER A 102 -14.25 9.96 -8.11
CA SER A 102 -14.33 10.13 -9.56
C SER A 102 -15.25 9.09 -10.19
N GLU A 103 -15.75 9.39 -11.39
CA GLU A 103 -16.66 8.49 -12.10
C GLU A 103 -16.04 7.12 -12.41
N ASP A 104 -14.75 7.11 -12.76
CA ASP A 104 -13.97 5.89 -12.99
C ASP A 104 -13.62 5.13 -11.69
N GLY A 105 -13.87 5.75 -10.53
CA GLY A 105 -13.57 5.22 -9.21
C GLY A 105 -12.08 5.18 -8.86
N ARG A 106 -11.20 5.76 -9.68
CA ARG A 106 -9.74 5.68 -9.49
C ARG A 106 -9.18 6.84 -8.66
N SER A 107 -9.98 7.84 -8.36
CA SER A 107 -9.59 8.97 -7.52
C SER A 107 -10.66 9.22 -6.46
N SER A 108 -10.23 9.54 -5.24
CA SER A 108 -11.12 9.91 -4.15
C SER A 108 -10.55 11.07 -3.35
N SER A 109 -11.43 11.91 -2.80
CA SER A 109 -11.03 13.04 -1.98
C SER A 109 -11.97 13.19 -0.77
N LEU A 110 -11.39 13.25 0.43
CA LEU A 110 -12.09 13.60 1.65
C LEU A 110 -11.71 15.04 2.03
N CYS A 111 -12.66 15.97 1.85
CA CYS A 111 -12.48 17.36 2.23
C CYS A 111 -13.08 17.62 3.61
N LEU A 112 -12.32 18.25 4.51
CA LEU A 112 -12.82 18.79 5.78
C LEU A 112 -13.05 20.29 5.60
N GLU A 113 -14.26 20.78 5.90
CA GLU A 113 -14.60 22.18 5.62
C GLU A 113 -13.91 23.17 6.56
N ARG A 114 -13.89 22.85 7.86
CA ARG A 114 -13.35 23.71 8.92
C ARG A 114 -12.63 22.87 9.98
N PRO A 115 -11.49 22.25 9.63
CA PRO A 115 -10.76 21.40 10.56
C PRO A 115 -10.22 22.22 11.75
N TRP A 116 -10.19 21.61 12.93
CA TRP A 116 -9.55 22.17 14.13
C TRP A 116 -8.43 21.26 14.62
N ARG A 117 -7.62 21.70 15.59
CA ARG A 117 -6.48 20.91 16.10
C ARG A 117 -6.86 19.50 16.58
N GLY A 118 -8.10 19.29 17.03
CA GLY A 118 -8.59 17.96 17.41
C GLY A 118 -8.83 17.00 16.25
N ASP A 119 -8.88 17.49 15.00
CA ASP A 119 -9.00 16.66 13.79
C ASP A 119 -7.64 16.20 13.26
N ALA A 120 -6.54 16.67 13.85
CA ALA A 120 -5.19 16.22 13.50
C ALA A 120 -5.05 14.72 13.78
N ALA A 121 -4.93 13.95 12.72
CA ALA A 121 -5.01 12.49 12.74
C ALA A 121 -4.32 11.91 11.50
N VAL A 122 -4.09 10.60 11.52
CA VAL A 122 -3.77 9.88 10.28
C VAL A 122 -5.08 9.48 9.62
N TYR A 123 -5.27 9.89 8.37
CA TYR A 123 -6.40 9.49 7.55
C TYR A 123 -5.96 8.43 6.56
N TYR A 124 -6.73 7.34 6.47
CA TYR A 124 -6.41 6.22 5.58
C TYR A 124 -7.49 6.04 4.52
N CYS A 125 -7.05 6.00 3.27
CA CYS A 125 -7.79 5.45 2.16
C CYS A 125 -7.49 3.95 2.01
N ALA A 126 -8.52 3.13 1.83
CA ALA A 126 -8.38 1.70 1.60
C ALA A 126 -9.34 1.19 0.53
N LEU A 127 -9.01 0.05 -0.07
CA LEU A 127 -9.89 -0.71 -0.95
C LEU A 127 -10.34 -1.98 -0.25
N GLY A 128 -11.62 -2.30 -0.36
CA GLY A 128 -12.20 -3.55 0.17
C GLY A 128 -13.12 -4.18 -0.85
N PRO A 129 -13.20 -5.52 -0.92
CA PRO A 129 -14.15 -6.18 -1.80
C PRO A 129 -15.58 -5.79 -1.41
N ARG A 130 -16.48 -5.71 -2.38
CA ARG A 130 -17.90 -5.79 -2.06
C ARG A 130 -18.12 -7.17 -1.46
N ALA A 131 -18.73 -7.25 -0.29
CA ALA A 131 -19.18 -8.54 0.22
C ALA A 131 -20.10 -9.14 -0.85
N GLU A 132 -19.63 -10.17 -1.53
CA GLU A 132 -20.54 -11.15 -2.08
C GLU A 132 -21.21 -11.77 -0.86
N GLU A 133 -22.54 -11.74 -0.81
CA GLU A 133 -23.29 -12.46 0.21
C GLU A 133 -22.66 -13.86 0.33
N PRO A 134 -22.26 -14.34 1.52
CA PRO A 134 -21.79 -15.71 1.65
C PRO A 134 -22.93 -16.59 1.17
N GLY A 135 -22.83 -17.04 -0.08
CA GLY A 135 -23.88 -17.83 -0.69
C GLY A 135 -24.20 -18.94 0.28
N LEU A 136 -25.41 -18.93 0.81
CA LEU A 136 -26.04 -20.08 1.42
C LEU A 136 -25.90 -21.19 0.39
N ARG A 137 -24.83 -21.96 0.48
CA ARG A 137 -24.60 -23.13 -0.36
C ARG A 137 -25.79 -24.03 -0.10
N PRO A 138 -26.65 -24.31 -1.10
CA PRO A 138 -27.65 -25.35 -0.95
C PRO A 138 -26.91 -26.64 -0.59
N GLY A 139 -27.19 -27.17 0.59
CA GLY A 139 -26.47 -28.29 1.18
C GLY A 139 -26.40 -29.46 0.23
N THR A 140 -25.19 -29.89 -0.13
CA THR A 140 -24.98 -31.22 -0.68
C THR A 140 -24.82 -32.17 0.50
N ASN A 141 -25.95 -32.71 0.97
CA ASN A 141 -25.98 -33.76 1.98
C ASN A 141 -25.17 -34.96 1.47
N ARG A 142 -23.96 -35.15 2.02
CA ARG A 142 -23.24 -36.42 1.94
C ARG A 142 -23.50 -37.22 3.21
N ARG A 143 -24.04 -38.42 2.99
CA ARG A 143 -24.01 -39.66 3.79
C ARG A 143 -25.36 -40.06 4.41
N GLY A 144 -25.82 -41.24 4.00
CA GLY A 144 -26.93 -41.95 4.61
C GLY A 144 -27.30 -43.20 3.83
N ARG A 145 -26.37 -44.15 3.72
CA ARG A 145 -26.60 -45.50 3.18
C ARG A 145 -27.55 -46.23 4.14
N GLY A 146 -28.86 -46.11 3.93
CA GLY A 146 -29.89 -46.86 4.64
C GLY A 146 -30.46 -47.94 3.72
N ARG A 147 -30.12 -49.20 3.98
CA ARG A 147 -30.80 -50.36 3.40
C ARG A 147 -32.26 -50.34 3.86
N ALA A 148 -33.21 -50.34 2.94
CA ALA A 148 -34.57 -50.78 3.18
C ALA A 148 -34.79 -52.03 2.31
N GLY A 149 -34.98 -53.18 2.98
CA GLY A 149 -35.31 -54.46 2.35
C GLY A 149 -36.78 -54.53 1.88
N PRO A 150 -37.17 -55.62 1.21
CA PRO A 150 -38.42 -55.71 0.45
C PRO A 150 -39.60 -56.23 1.29
N GLY A 151 -40.80 -55.78 0.93
CA GLY A 151 -42.09 -56.30 1.41
C GLY A 151 -43.14 -55.19 1.28
N ALA A 152 -44.39 -55.41 0.92
CA ALA A 152 -45.14 -56.56 0.44
C ALA A 152 -46.45 -55.99 -0.13
N GLN A 153 -47.04 -56.74 -1.05
CA GLN A 153 -48.27 -56.50 -1.79
C GLN A 153 -49.55 -56.36 -0.94
N ARG A 154 -50.47 -55.50 -1.40
CA ARG A 154 -51.96 -55.46 -1.28
C ARG A 154 -52.38 -53.99 -1.27
N ARG A 155 -53.35 -53.49 -2.02
CA ARG A 155 -54.59 -54.07 -2.57
C ARG A 155 -55.04 -53.22 -3.75
#